data_AF-A0A9Q4PS90-F1
#
_entry.id   AF-A0A9Q4PS90-F1
#
_cell.length_a   1.000
_cell.length_b   1.000
_cell.length_c   1.000
_cell.angle_alpha   90.00
_cell.angle_beta   90.00
_cell.angle_gamma   90.00
#
_symmetry.space_group_name_H-M   'P 1'
#
loop_
_entity.id
_entity.type
_entity.pdbx_description
1 polymer ?
#
loop_
_entity_poly.entity_id
_entity_poly.type
_entity_poly.pdbx_seq_one_letter_code
_entity_poly.pdbx_strand_id
1 'polypeptide(L)'
;MAIRIFYFGIAIFSVMMVILSVQTPYFSDFFKNEIDLAQTEMFDIADYEVTEEKIVAKYEANKGIKYKDKDEFENFKGFILGKDTNHTLSSKKAIHKDDIIEFLGDAEYKNSDEINYISDEIFYNTKTKIATSNKPFILWQNENNVTGLTLKHDLNTKQTFATGVNGWFIRK
;
A
#
# COMPACT_ATOMS: atom_id res chain seq x y z
N MET A 1 -31.54 31.55 -59.81
CA MET A 1 -31.44 31.76 -58.35
C MET A 1 -31.15 30.48 -57.58
N ALA A 2 -31.89 29.38 -57.82
CA ALA A 2 -31.72 28.11 -57.11
C ALA A 2 -30.29 27.54 -57.11
N ILE A 3 -29.59 27.57 -58.26
CA ILE A 3 -28.21 27.07 -58.38
C ILE A 3 -27.23 27.86 -57.50
N ARG A 4 -27.41 29.18 -57.37
CA ARG A 4 -26.54 30.02 -56.53
C ARG A 4 -26.77 29.75 -55.04
N ILE A 5 -28.02 29.50 -54.65
CA ILE A 5 -28.40 29.11 -53.28
C ILE A 5 -27.82 27.74 -52.93
N PHE A 6 -27.83 26.80 -53.88
CA PHE A 6 -27.23 25.47 -53.70
C PHE A 6 -25.72 25.52 -53.46
N TYR A 7 -24.98 26.31 -54.26
CA TYR A 7 -23.54 26.50 -54.03
C TYR A 7 -23.24 27.16 -52.68
N PHE A 8 -24.08 28.10 -52.24
CA PHE A 8 -23.94 28.74 -50.94
C PHE A 8 -24.17 27.74 -49.79
N GLY A 9 -25.15 26.84 -49.93
CA GLY A 9 -25.39 25.75 -48.99
C GLY A 9 -24.22 24.77 -48.89
N ILE A 10 -23.63 24.38 -50.02
CA ILE A 10 -22.44 23.51 -50.05
C ILE A 10 -21.25 24.18 -49.38
N ALA A 11 -21.04 25.48 -49.61
CA ALA A 11 -19.95 26.23 -49.00
C ALA A 11 -20.08 26.26 -47.46
N ILE A 12 -21.27 26.56 -46.95
CA ILE A 12 -21.54 26.54 -45.49
C ILE A 12 -21.33 25.14 -44.93
N PHE A 13 -21.88 24.11 -45.58
CA PHE A 13 -21.74 22.73 -45.15
C PHE A 13 -20.27 22.28 -45.10
N SER A 14 -19.47 22.68 -46.09
CA SER A 14 -18.04 22.35 -46.16
C SER A 14 -17.27 23.02 -45.02
N VAL A 15 -17.57 24.29 -44.71
CA VAL A 15 -16.97 25.01 -43.57
C VAL A 15 -17.36 24.35 -42.24
N MET A 16 -18.63 23.95 -42.08
CA MET A 16 -19.09 23.25 -40.88
C MET A 16 -18.37 21.90 -40.69
N MET A 17 -18.15 21.14 -41.77
CA MET A 17 -17.42 19.87 -41.70
C MET A 17 -15.97 20.05 -41.27
N VAL A 18 -15.29 21.12 -41.73
CA VAL A 18 -13.93 21.43 -41.28
C VAL A 18 -13.90 21.85 -39.80
N ILE A 19 -14.88 22.61 -39.34
CA ILE A 19 -14.98 22.98 -37.92
C ILE A 19 -15.21 21.74 -37.05
N LEU A 20 -16.12 20.85 -37.47
CA LEU A 20 -16.42 19.61 -36.75
C LEU A 20 -15.24 18.62 -36.75
N SER A 21 -14.40 18.61 -37.79
CA SER A 21 -13.22 17.74 -37.84
C SER A 21 -12.05 18.23 -36.98
N VAL A 22 -11.97 19.54 -36.71
CA VAL A 22 -10.95 20.14 -35.84
C VAL A 22 -11.36 20.17 -34.38
N GLN A 23 -12.66 20.05 -34.08
CA GLN A 23 -13.13 19.87 -32.70
C GLN A 23 -12.64 18.51 -32.16
N THR A 24 -11.80 18.56 -31.13
CA THR A 24 -11.45 17.37 -30.37
C THR A 24 -12.73 16.72 -29.85
N PRO A 25 -12.95 15.41 -30.05
CA PRO A 25 -14.16 14.77 -29.59
C PRO A 25 -14.32 15.00 -28.09
N TYR A 26 -15.48 15.51 -27.68
CA TYR A 26 -15.87 15.79 -26.28
C TYR A 26 -15.63 14.60 -25.32
N PHE A 27 -15.46 13.40 -25.89
CA PHE A 27 -15.14 12.17 -25.17
C PHE A 27 -13.73 12.10 -24.59
N SER A 28 -12.76 12.90 -25.07
CA SER A 28 -11.37 12.83 -24.58
C SER A 28 -11.24 13.29 -23.12
N ASP A 29 -12.05 14.26 -22.69
CA ASP A 29 -12.05 14.74 -21.30
C ASP A 29 -12.82 13.81 -20.35
N PHE A 30 -13.74 12.97 -20.87
CA PHE A 30 -14.47 11.99 -20.05
C PHE A 30 -13.56 10.87 -19.51
N PHE A 31 -12.50 10.52 -20.25
CA PHE A 31 -11.48 9.54 -19.84
C PHE A 31 -10.30 10.17 -19.07
N LYS A 32 -10.28 11.50 -18.87
CA LYS A 32 -9.20 12.18 -18.12
C LYS A 32 -9.36 12.13 -16.62
N ASN A 33 -10.50 11.70 -16.10
CA ASN A 33 -10.55 11.33 -14.69
C ASN A 33 -9.64 10.13 -14.52
N GLU A 34 -8.56 10.31 -13.76
CA GLU A 34 -7.60 9.27 -13.41
C GLU A 34 -8.32 8.16 -12.65
N ILE A 35 -9.00 7.28 -13.36
CA ILE A 35 -9.53 6.04 -12.80
C ILE A 35 -8.29 5.22 -12.47
N ASP A 36 -8.14 4.87 -11.19
CA ASP A 36 -7.11 3.98 -10.69
C ASP A 36 -7.37 2.58 -11.24
N LEU A 37 -6.94 2.36 -12.49
CA LEU A 37 -7.19 1.15 -13.25
C LEU A 37 -6.24 0.05 -12.77
N ALA A 38 -6.82 -1.00 -12.20
CA ALA A 38 -6.10 -2.22 -11.87
C ALA A 38 -5.40 -2.77 -13.13
N GLN A 39 -4.08 -2.89 -13.08
CA GLN A 39 -3.25 -3.43 -14.16
C GLN A 39 -3.15 -4.94 -14.09
N THR A 40 -3.12 -5.52 -12.89
CA THR A 40 -3.04 -6.96 -12.67
C THR A 40 -3.77 -7.32 -11.39
N GLU A 41 -4.52 -8.41 -11.44
CA GLU A 41 -5.08 -9.05 -10.24
C GLU A 41 -4.45 -10.44 -10.05
N MET A 42 -4.20 -10.79 -8.80
CA MET A 42 -3.56 -12.03 -8.38
C MET A 42 -4.37 -12.64 -7.24
N PHE A 43 -4.45 -13.97 -7.17
CA PHE A 43 -5.18 -14.71 -6.15
C PHE A 43 -4.29 -15.81 -5.56
N ASP A 44 -4.54 -16.18 -4.31
CA ASP A 44 -3.81 -17.24 -3.59
C ASP A 44 -2.29 -17.09 -3.71
N ILE A 45 -1.80 -15.89 -3.37
CA ILE A 45 -0.41 -15.49 -3.57
C ILE A 45 0.48 -16.19 -2.54
N ALA A 46 1.55 -16.81 -3.02
CA ALA A 46 2.70 -17.22 -2.24
C ALA A 46 3.97 -16.80 -2.99
N ASP A 47 4.68 -15.83 -2.43
CA ASP A 47 5.95 -15.31 -2.94
C ASP A 47 7.10 -15.68 -2.02
N TYR A 48 8.28 -15.95 -2.59
CA TYR A 48 9.45 -16.38 -1.86
C TYR A 48 10.64 -15.51 -2.23
N GLU A 49 11.21 -14.84 -1.22
CA GLU A 49 12.46 -14.10 -1.36
C GLU A 49 13.62 -15.06 -1.13
N VAL A 50 14.55 -15.11 -2.08
CA VAL A 50 15.67 -16.06 -2.08
C VAL A 50 17.00 -15.35 -2.28
N THR A 51 18.04 -15.84 -1.63
CA THR A 51 19.44 -15.55 -1.96
C THR A 51 20.04 -16.71 -2.76
N GLU A 52 21.32 -16.62 -3.11
CA GLU A 52 22.03 -17.71 -3.80
C GLU A 52 22.01 -19.05 -3.04
N GLU A 53 21.83 -19.02 -1.72
CA GLU A 53 21.96 -20.20 -0.85
C GLU A 53 20.66 -20.67 -0.21
N LYS A 54 19.68 -19.77 0.01
CA LYS A 54 18.50 -20.09 0.83
C LYS A 54 17.31 -19.17 0.56
N ILE A 55 16.13 -19.62 0.99
CA ILE A 55 14.95 -18.76 1.15
C ILE A 55 15.18 -17.87 2.38
N VAL A 56 14.93 -16.57 2.25
CA VAL A 56 15.07 -15.57 3.32
C VAL A 56 13.75 -14.95 3.74
N ALA A 57 12.72 -14.98 2.88
CA ALA A 57 11.37 -14.60 3.28
C ALA A 57 10.31 -15.35 2.48
N LYS A 58 9.10 -15.39 3.03
CA LYS A 58 7.88 -15.85 2.36
C LYS A 58 6.78 -14.83 2.60
N TYR A 59 6.09 -14.43 1.55
CA TYR A 59 4.95 -13.52 1.61
C TYR A 59 3.70 -14.23 1.09
N GLU A 60 2.58 -14.08 1.79
CA GLU A 60 1.30 -14.68 1.43
C GLU A 60 0.20 -13.62 1.44
N ALA A 61 -0.76 -13.73 0.53
CA ALA A 61 -1.97 -12.91 0.51
C ALA A 61 -3.09 -13.62 -0.26
N ASN A 62 -4.34 -13.37 0.10
CA ASN A 62 -5.48 -13.99 -0.57
C ASN A 62 -5.73 -13.37 -1.95
N LYS A 63 -5.59 -12.04 -2.05
CA LYS A 63 -5.75 -11.27 -3.27
C LYS A 63 -4.68 -10.19 -3.32
N GLY A 64 -4.16 -9.92 -4.50
CA GLY A 64 -3.27 -8.79 -4.77
C GLY A 64 -3.76 -8.02 -6.00
N ILE A 65 -3.75 -6.70 -5.93
CA ILE A 65 -4.11 -5.82 -7.05
C ILE A 65 -2.96 -4.86 -7.26
N LYS A 66 -2.39 -4.91 -8.46
CA LYS A 66 -1.36 -3.99 -8.91
C LYS A 66 -2.00 -2.84 -9.68
N TYR A 67 -1.72 -1.63 -9.23
CA TYR A 67 -2.09 -0.38 -9.89
C TYR A 67 -0.84 0.26 -10.51
N LYS A 68 -1.00 1.45 -11.10
CA LYS A 68 0.12 2.16 -11.72
C LYS A 68 1.16 2.63 -10.69
N ASP A 69 0.72 3.03 -9.50
CA ASP A 69 1.54 3.69 -8.47
C ASP A 69 1.56 2.96 -7.12
N LYS A 70 0.83 1.85 -6.99
CA LYS A 70 0.75 1.07 -5.75
C LYS A 70 0.37 -0.38 -6.01
N ASP A 71 0.70 -1.22 -5.05
CA ASP A 71 0.21 -2.60 -4.96
C ASP A 71 -0.62 -2.75 -3.67
N GLU A 72 -1.78 -3.39 -3.74
CA GLU A 72 -2.65 -3.68 -2.59
C GLU A 72 -2.80 -5.19 -2.40
N PHE A 73 -2.71 -5.65 -1.15
CA PHE A 73 -2.81 -7.07 -0.78
C PHE A 73 -3.83 -7.28 0.33
N GLU A 74 -4.70 -8.27 0.19
CA GLU A 74 -5.70 -8.66 1.18
C GLU A 74 -5.22 -9.85 2.03
N ASN A 75 -5.43 -9.77 3.34
CA ASN A 75 -4.98 -10.75 4.34
C ASN A 75 -3.50 -11.09 4.22
N PHE A 76 -2.67 -10.04 4.19
CA PHE A 76 -1.23 -10.16 4.02
C PHE A 76 -0.58 -10.86 5.23
N LYS A 77 0.39 -11.73 4.93
CA LYS A 77 1.32 -12.31 5.90
C LYS A 77 2.73 -12.32 5.32
N GLY A 78 3.71 -11.90 6.11
CA GLY A 78 5.13 -11.99 5.79
C GLY A 78 5.85 -12.79 6.85
N PHE A 79 6.70 -13.71 6.43
CA PHE A 79 7.58 -14.51 7.26
C PHE A 79 9.02 -14.24 6.83
N ILE A 80 9.80 -13.59 7.67
CA ILE A 80 11.15 -13.12 7.32
C ILE A 80 12.16 -13.82 8.22
N LEU A 81 13.11 -14.52 7.62
CA LEU A 81 14.21 -15.19 8.31
C LEU A 81 15.35 -14.19 8.47
N GLY A 82 15.39 -13.50 9.61
CA GLY A 82 16.51 -12.66 9.97
C GLY A 82 17.73 -13.47 10.38
N LYS A 83 18.87 -12.79 10.53
CA LYS A 83 20.13 -13.42 10.94
C LYS A 83 20.06 -13.95 12.38
N ASP A 84 19.50 -13.13 13.26
CA ASP A 84 19.44 -13.39 14.70
C ASP A 84 18.01 -13.74 15.15
N THR A 85 17.00 -13.16 14.50
CA THR A 85 15.60 -13.35 14.85
C THR A 85 14.74 -13.56 13.62
N ASN A 86 13.73 -14.41 13.76
CA ASN A 86 12.70 -14.58 12.73
C ASN A 86 11.59 -13.59 13.01
N HIS A 87 11.03 -13.00 11.96
CA HIS A 87 9.98 -12.00 12.04
C HIS A 87 8.72 -12.48 11.33
N THR A 88 7.57 -12.10 11.86
CA THR A 88 6.27 -12.31 11.21
C THR A 88 5.51 -11.01 11.23
N LEU A 89 4.93 -10.66 10.09
CA LEU A 89 4.07 -9.49 9.91
C LEU A 89 2.74 -9.96 9.35
N SER A 90 1.63 -9.42 9.81
CA SER A 90 0.32 -9.69 9.22
C SER A 90 -0.62 -8.51 9.34
N SER A 91 -1.55 -8.39 8.40
CA SER A 91 -2.63 -7.40 8.44
C SER A 91 -3.80 -7.82 7.54
N LYS A 92 -4.97 -7.23 7.74
CA LYS A 92 -6.13 -7.40 6.85
C LYS A 92 -5.89 -6.82 5.47
N LYS A 93 -5.15 -5.72 5.39
CA LYS A 93 -4.73 -5.10 4.13
C LYS A 93 -3.29 -4.64 4.22
N ALA A 94 -2.50 -4.85 3.16
CA ALA A 94 -1.21 -4.22 3.00
C ALA A 94 -1.21 -3.38 1.72
N ILE A 95 -0.66 -2.17 1.77
CA ILE A 95 -0.53 -1.28 0.61
C ILE A 95 0.93 -0.92 0.48
N HIS A 96 1.53 -1.20 -0.67
CA HIS A 96 2.88 -0.76 -0.98
C HIS A 96 2.81 0.37 -2.01
N LYS A 97 3.25 1.56 -1.60
CA LYS A 97 3.28 2.75 -2.44
C LYS A 97 4.57 3.53 -2.19
N ASP A 98 5.32 3.78 -3.26
CA ASP A 98 6.63 4.44 -3.20
C ASP A 98 7.58 3.76 -2.20
N ASP A 99 8.07 4.50 -1.21
CA ASP A 99 8.94 3.98 -0.13
C ASP A 99 8.15 3.52 1.11
N ILE A 100 6.82 3.45 1.05
CA ILE A 100 5.95 3.18 2.21
C ILE A 100 5.16 1.89 2.02
N ILE A 101 5.19 1.04 3.04
CA ILE A 101 4.29 -0.09 3.20
C ILE A 101 3.34 0.22 4.36
N GLU A 102 2.04 0.22 4.08
CA GLU A 102 0.97 0.42 5.05
C GLU A 102 0.35 -0.94 5.38
N PHE A 103 0.44 -1.36 6.63
CA PHE A 103 -0.27 -2.52 7.17
C PHE A 103 -1.51 -2.01 7.90
N LEU A 104 -2.70 -2.32 7.39
CA LEU A 104 -3.96 -1.76 7.85
C LEU A 104 -4.91 -2.85 8.33
N GLY A 105 -5.53 -2.61 9.48
CA GLY A 105 -6.48 -3.51 10.13
C GLY A 105 -5.80 -4.71 10.76
N ASP A 106 -5.90 -4.83 12.09
CA ASP A 106 -5.31 -5.90 12.88
C ASP A 106 -3.83 -6.15 12.51
N ALA A 107 -3.06 -5.06 12.37
CA ALA A 107 -1.66 -5.13 12.01
C ALA A 107 -0.85 -5.69 13.19
N GLU A 108 -0.19 -6.81 12.97
CA GLU A 108 0.56 -7.54 13.99
C GLU A 108 1.98 -7.79 13.52
N TYR A 109 2.95 -7.53 14.40
CA TYR A 109 4.35 -7.88 14.24
C TYR A 109 4.77 -8.80 15.38
N LYS A 110 5.37 -9.93 15.03
CA LYS A 110 5.95 -10.90 15.97
C LYS A 110 7.41 -11.15 15.63
N ASN A 111 8.20 -11.49 16.64
CA ASN A 111 9.52 -12.07 16.40
C ASN A 111 9.80 -13.29 17.29
N SER A 112 10.92 -13.96 17.02
CA SER A 112 11.38 -15.11 17.81
C SER A 112 11.87 -14.77 19.22
N ASP A 113 11.99 -13.49 19.58
CA ASP A 113 12.36 -13.02 20.93
C ASP A 113 11.11 -12.73 21.79
N GLU A 114 9.98 -13.34 21.44
CA GLU A 114 8.69 -13.19 22.14
C GLU A 114 8.16 -11.75 22.18
N ILE A 115 8.56 -10.91 21.22
CA ILE A 115 7.92 -9.62 21.00
C ILE A 115 6.66 -9.83 20.18
N ASN A 116 5.53 -9.31 20.66
CA ASN A 116 4.30 -9.19 19.88
C ASN A 116 3.76 -7.77 19.94
N TYR A 117 3.76 -7.08 18.81
CA TYR A 117 3.25 -5.73 18.67
C TYR A 117 1.98 -5.74 17.83
N ILE A 118 0.90 -5.17 18.35
CA ILE A 118 -0.41 -5.10 17.69
C ILE A 118 -0.88 -3.65 17.65
N SER A 119 -1.36 -3.23 16.49
CA SER A 119 -2.02 -1.94 16.27
C SER A 119 -3.03 -2.05 15.12
N ASP A 120 -3.95 -1.10 15.02
CA ASP A 120 -4.86 -1.00 13.87
C ASP A 120 -4.12 -0.63 12.58
N GLU A 121 -2.96 0.03 12.69
CA GLU A 121 -2.14 0.41 11.55
C GLU A 121 -0.64 0.42 11.86
N ILE A 122 0.19 0.06 10.88
CA ILE A 122 1.65 0.21 10.91
C ILE A 122 2.09 0.75 9.56
N PHE A 123 2.79 1.88 9.55
CA PHE A 123 3.46 2.42 8.37
C PHE A 123 4.94 2.12 8.47
N TYR A 124 5.50 1.47 7.46
CA TYR A 124 6.92 1.19 7.38
C TYR A 124 7.52 1.88 6.16
N ASN A 125 8.51 2.74 6.40
CA ASN A 125 9.26 3.36 5.33
C ASN A 125 10.50 2.50 5.00
N THR A 126 10.51 1.86 3.82
CA THR A 126 11.54 0.91 3.38
C THR A 126 12.91 1.56 3.22
N LYS A 127 12.93 2.85 2.87
CA LYS A 127 14.16 3.63 2.65
C LYS A 127 14.83 4.09 3.94
N THR A 128 14.07 4.68 4.86
CA THR A 128 14.57 5.19 6.15
C THR A 128 14.59 4.11 7.23
N LYS A 129 13.89 3.00 7.00
CA LYS A 129 13.69 1.90 7.96
C LYS A 129 13.05 2.37 9.27
N ILE A 130 12.08 3.26 9.15
CA ILE A 130 11.30 3.76 10.28
C ILE A 130 9.90 3.15 10.21
N ALA A 131 9.45 2.52 11.29
CA ALA A 131 8.08 2.08 11.49
C ALA A 131 7.33 3.08 12.38
N THR A 132 6.11 3.44 12.01
CA THR A 132 5.27 4.34 12.81
C THR A 132 3.84 3.82 12.91
N SER A 133 3.16 4.16 14.00
CA SER A 133 1.72 3.98 14.15
C SER A 133 1.14 5.18 14.87
N ASN A 134 0.03 5.73 14.36
CA ASN A 134 -0.70 6.82 15.00
C ASN A 134 -1.97 6.31 15.72
N LYS A 135 -2.05 4.98 15.94
CA LYS A 135 -3.15 4.32 16.62
C LYS A 135 -2.67 3.70 17.94
N PRO A 136 -3.60 3.54 18.89
CA PRO A 136 -3.29 2.81 20.11
C PRO A 136 -2.71 1.45 19.81
N PHE A 137 -1.68 1.08 20.55
CA PHE A 137 -0.98 -0.19 20.37
C PHE A 137 -0.86 -0.95 21.67
N ILE A 138 -0.64 -2.26 21.53
CA ILE A 138 -0.27 -3.16 22.60
C ILE A 138 1.02 -3.87 22.18
N LEU A 139 2.05 -3.80 23.01
CA LEU A 139 3.30 -4.52 22.85
C LEU A 139 3.46 -5.48 24.02
N TRP A 140 3.61 -6.75 23.70
CA TRP A 140 3.97 -7.80 24.65
C TRP A 140 5.43 -8.17 24.46
N GLN A 141 6.10 -8.42 25.58
CA GLN A 141 7.40 -9.07 25.59
C GLN A 141 7.44 -10.06 26.75
N ASN A 142 7.39 -11.35 26.43
CA ASN A 142 7.11 -12.42 27.39
C ASN A 142 5.79 -12.12 28.15
N GLU A 143 5.81 -12.11 29.50
CA GLU A 143 4.67 -11.82 30.37
C GLU A 143 4.42 -10.32 30.62
N ASN A 144 5.32 -9.45 30.13
CA ASN A 144 5.19 -8.00 30.31
C ASN A 144 4.41 -7.41 29.15
N ASN A 145 3.63 -6.36 29.42
CA ASN A 145 2.98 -5.60 28.37
C ASN A 145 3.18 -4.09 28.52
N VAL A 146 3.12 -3.43 27.38
CA VAL A 146 3.17 -1.98 27.24
C VAL A 146 2.05 -1.58 26.30
N THR A 147 1.19 -0.66 26.74
CA THR A 147 0.22 -0.01 25.87
C THR A 147 0.63 1.44 25.62
N GLY A 148 0.21 2.00 24.51
CA GLY A 148 0.47 3.40 24.18
C GLY A 148 -0.46 3.91 23.09
N LEU A 149 -0.33 5.20 22.74
CA LEU A 149 -1.21 5.88 21.78
C LEU A 149 -0.61 6.04 20.39
N THR A 150 0.70 6.26 20.32
CA THR A 150 1.46 6.37 19.08
C THR A 150 2.84 5.78 19.27
N LEU A 151 3.43 5.28 18.19
CA LEU A 151 4.75 4.67 18.20
C LEU A 151 5.56 5.11 16.98
N LYS A 152 6.85 5.35 17.18
CA LYS A 152 7.88 5.48 16.15
C LYS A 152 9.05 4.59 16.55
N HIS A 153 9.42 3.65 15.69
CA HIS A 153 10.56 2.78 15.85
C HIS A 153 11.53 2.97 14.69
N ASP A 154 12.79 3.22 15.00
CA ASP A 154 13.87 3.32 14.03
C ASP A 154 14.71 2.03 14.09
N LEU A 155 14.66 1.24 13.01
CA LEU A 155 15.34 -0.04 12.93
C LEU A 155 16.87 0.10 12.78
N ASN A 156 17.37 1.25 12.31
CA ASN A 156 18.81 1.48 12.18
C ASN A 156 19.45 1.73 13.55
N THR A 157 18.80 2.55 14.37
CA THR A 157 19.28 2.91 15.71
C THR A 157 18.74 1.97 16.80
N LYS A 158 17.75 1.13 16.46
CA LYS A 158 17.01 0.26 17.38
C LYS A 158 16.33 1.04 18.51
N GLN A 159 15.88 2.27 18.22
CA GLN A 159 15.24 3.15 19.20
C GLN A 159 13.73 3.22 19.00
N THR A 160 12.99 3.20 20.09
CA THR A 160 11.52 3.32 20.11
C THR A 160 11.10 4.56 20.87
N PHE A 161 10.23 5.35 20.27
CA PHE A 161 9.59 6.51 20.87
C PHE A 161 8.08 6.26 20.88
N ALA A 162 7.43 6.47 22.01
CA ALA A 162 5.99 6.27 22.14
C ALA A 162 5.37 7.32 23.06
N THR A 163 4.07 7.57 22.88
CA THR A 163 3.30 8.51 23.70
C THR A 163 2.18 7.79 24.47
N GLY A 164 1.75 8.34 25.60
CA GLY A 164 0.67 7.77 26.42
C GLY A 164 0.98 6.37 26.96
N VAL A 165 2.25 6.10 27.25
CA VAL A 165 2.75 4.76 27.57
C VAL A 165 2.31 4.31 28.96
N ASN A 166 1.68 3.14 29.05
CA ASN A 166 1.41 2.44 30.31
C ASN A 166 2.05 1.05 30.25
N GLY A 167 2.89 0.72 31.22
CA GLY A 167 3.56 -0.57 31.31
C GLY A 167 3.05 -1.40 32.48
N TRP A 168 2.77 -2.67 32.24
CA TRP A 168 2.57 -3.66 33.29
C TRP A 168 3.71 -4.67 33.24
N PHE A 169 4.51 -4.66 34.30
CA PHE A 169 5.64 -5.57 34.48
C PHE A 169 5.39 -6.52 35.63
N ILE A 170 5.68 -7.80 35.42
CA ILE A 170 5.69 -8.78 36.50
C ILE A 170 7.02 -8.62 37.26
N ARG A 171 6.93 -8.32 38.56
CA ARG A 171 8.11 -8.38 39.44
C ARG A 171 8.42 -9.83 39.75
N LYS A 172 9.61 -10.28 39.37
CA LYS A 172 10.20 -11.56 39.83
C LYS A 172 11.07 -11.32 41.04
#